data_AF-A0A3S4HPV0-F1
#
_entry.id   AF-A0A3S4HPV0-F1
#
_cell.length_a   1.000
_cell.length_b   1.000
_cell.length_c   1.000
_cell.angle_alpha   90.00
_cell.angle_beta   90.00
_cell.angle_gamma   90.00
#
_symmetry.space_group_name_H-M   'P 1'
#
loop_
_entity.id
_entity.type
_entity.pdbx_description
1 polymer ?
#
loop_
_entity_poly.entity_id
_entity_poly.type
_entity_poly.pdbx_seq_one_letter_code
_entity_poly.pdbx_strand_id
1 'polypeptide(L)'
;MLYDLLEQNGRGRVLLVDGGGSVRRALVDAELARLATQNEWEGLVIYGAVRQVDDLEELDIGIQAIAAIPVGAAGEGIGESDVRVNFGGVTFFSGDHLYADNTGIILSEDPLDIE
;
A
#
# COMPACT_ATOMS: atom_id res chain seq x y z
N MET A 1 -5.93 11.99 -2.82
CA MET A 1 -6.12 10.63 -3.38
C MET A 1 -5.78 9.52 -2.39
N LEU A 2 -4.53 9.30 -1.95
CA LEU A 2 -4.26 8.21 -0.98
C LEU A 2 -5.02 8.40 0.34
N TYR A 3 -5.07 9.64 0.86
CA TYR A 3 -5.92 9.99 2.00
C TYR A 3 -7.39 9.63 1.73
N ASP A 4 -7.97 10.16 0.64
CA ASP A 4 -9.37 9.93 0.26
C ASP A 4 -9.74 8.43 0.12
N LEU A 5 -8.79 7.58 -0.28
CA LEU A 5 -8.99 6.12 -0.34
C LEU A 5 -8.92 5.50 1.05
N LEU A 6 -7.91 5.87 1.85
CA LEU A 6 -7.68 5.31 3.18
C LEU A 6 -8.67 5.81 4.23
N GLU A 7 -9.43 6.87 3.95
CA GLU A 7 -10.61 7.29 4.74
C GLU A 7 -11.79 6.30 4.63
N GLN A 8 -11.80 5.42 3.62
CA GLN A 8 -12.84 4.41 3.44
C GLN A 8 -12.53 3.16 4.27
N ASN A 9 -13.57 2.40 4.63
CA ASN A 9 -13.39 1.12 5.31
C ASN A 9 -12.63 0.12 4.41
N GLY A 10 -11.50 -0.37 4.91
CA GLY A 10 -10.58 -1.25 4.23
C GLY A 10 -10.62 -2.70 4.71
N ARG A 11 -11.62 -3.11 5.51
CA ARG A 11 -11.66 -4.47 6.06
C ARG A 11 -11.64 -5.50 4.94
N GLY A 12 -10.72 -6.45 5.02
CA GLY A 12 -10.49 -7.46 3.97
C GLY A 12 -9.90 -6.91 2.68
N ARG A 13 -9.33 -5.70 2.67
CA ARG A 13 -8.75 -5.04 1.50
C ARG A 13 -7.29 -4.65 1.73
N VAL A 14 -6.51 -4.78 0.66
CA VAL A 14 -5.13 -4.27 0.57
C VAL A 14 -5.11 -3.09 -0.40
N LEU A 15 -4.45 -1.99 -0.01
CA LEU A 15 -4.21 -0.88 -0.94
C LEU A 15 -2.87 -1.10 -1.66
N LEU A 16 -2.95 -1.33 -2.97
CA LEU A 16 -1.78 -1.47 -3.84
C LEU A 16 -1.53 -0.17 -4.61
N VAL A 17 -0.35 0.41 -4.46
CA VAL A 17 0.01 1.72 -4.99
C VAL A 17 1.20 1.60 -5.94
N ASP A 18 0.97 1.92 -7.21
CA ASP A 18 2.05 2.18 -8.15
C ASP A 18 2.57 3.62 -7.99
N GLY A 19 3.66 3.76 -7.25
CA GLY A 19 4.38 5.03 -7.06
C GLY A 19 5.44 5.31 -8.14
N GLY A 20 5.44 4.53 -9.23
CA GLY A 20 6.47 4.57 -10.27
C GLY A 20 7.84 4.09 -9.79
N GLY A 21 7.92 3.43 -8.64
CA GLY A 21 9.17 2.94 -8.04
C GLY A 21 10.07 4.04 -7.49
N SER A 22 9.55 5.26 -7.33
CA SER A 22 10.35 6.40 -6.88
C SER A 22 10.74 6.24 -5.40
N VAL A 23 12.04 6.30 -5.13
CA VAL A 23 12.61 6.36 -3.77
C VAL A 23 13.03 7.77 -3.35
N ARG A 24 12.63 8.78 -4.13
CA ARG A 24 12.99 10.19 -3.89
C ARG A 24 12.03 10.92 -2.96
N ARG A 25 10.81 10.39 -2.80
CA ARG A 25 9.75 10.92 -1.95
C ARG A 25 8.90 9.77 -1.41
N ALA A 26 8.52 9.86 -0.14
CA ALA A 26 7.70 8.88 0.55
C ALA A 26 6.22 9.13 0.29
N LEU A 27 5.49 8.09 -0.14
CA LEU A 27 4.05 8.13 -0.36
C LEU A 27 3.24 7.86 0.91
N VAL A 28 3.81 7.07 1.82
CA VAL A 28 3.20 6.71 3.11
C VAL A 28 4.10 7.14 4.25
N ASP A 29 3.48 7.71 5.27
CA ASP A 29 4.08 8.10 6.52
C ASP A 29 3.23 7.62 7.70
N ALA A 30 3.64 7.93 8.93
CA ALA A 30 2.97 7.44 10.12
C ALA A 30 1.51 7.92 10.23
N GLU A 31 1.21 9.14 9.78
CA GLU A 31 -0.15 9.69 9.82
C GLU A 31 -1.07 8.90 8.90
N LEU A 32 -0.64 8.70 7.66
CA LEU A 32 -1.43 7.97 6.66
C LEU A 32 -1.58 6.48 7.00
N ALA A 33 -0.55 5.86 7.56
CA ALA A 33 -0.60 4.47 8.02
C ALA A 33 -1.53 4.30 9.24
N ARG A 34 -1.55 5.25 10.18
CA ARG A 34 -2.51 5.27 11.30
C ARG A 34 -3.94 5.41 10.80
N LEU A 35 -4.19 6.25 9.80
CA LEU A 35 -5.51 6.36 9.15
C LEU A 35 -5.94 5.03 8.53
N ALA A 36 -5.05 4.36 7.80
CA ALA A 36 -5.30 3.05 7.22
C ALA A 36 -5.67 2.01 8.29
N THR A 37 -4.90 1.98 9.39
CA THR A 37 -5.14 1.09 10.53
C THR A 37 -6.52 1.36 11.17
N GLN A 38 -6.85 2.64 11.41
CA GLN A 38 -8.14 3.04 12.01
C GLN A 38 -9.34 2.64 11.15
N ASN A 39 -9.17 2.64 9.83
CA ASN A 39 -10.20 2.24 8.88
C ASN A 39 -10.10 0.77 8.47
N GLU A 40 -9.38 -0.05 9.25
CA GLU A 40 -9.35 -1.52 9.15
C GLU A 40 -8.74 -2.06 7.84
N TRP A 41 -7.84 -1.32 7.19
CA TRP A 41 -7.10 -1.85 6.05
C TRP A 41 -6.18 -2.99 6.48
N GLU A 42 -6.18 -4.10 5.74
CA GLU A 42 -5.34 -5.27 6.03
C GLU A 42 -3.85 -4.96 5.77
N GLY A 43 -3.59 -4.15 4.74
CA GLY A 43 -2.22 -3.77 4.41
C GLY A 43 -2.08 -2.82 3.23
N LEU A 44 -0.84 -2.35 3.05
CA LEU A 44 -0.40 -1.43 2.02
C LEU A 44 0.76 -2.05 1.24
N VAL A 45 0.69 -2.06 -0.09
CA VAL A 45 1.79 -2.46 -0.98
C VAL A 45 2.18 -1.26 -1.83
N ILE A 46 3.35 -0.70 -1.56
CA ILE A 46 3.82 0.55 -2.15
C ILE A 46 4.99 0.27 -3.08
N TYR A 47 4.75 0.33 -4.39
CA TYR A 47 5.83 0.40 -5.38
C TYR A 47 6.43 1.82 -5.40
N GLY A 48 7.11 2.15 -4.32
CA GLY A 48 7.69 3.46 -4.01
C GLY A 48 8.29 3.45 -2.61
N ALA A 49 8.56 4.63 -2.06
CA ALA A 49 9.13 4.76 -0.72
C ALA A 49 8.10 5.14 0.35
N VAL A 50 8.48 4.85 1.60
CA VAL A 50 7.77 5.23 2.84
C VAL A 50 8.69 6.04 3.75
N ARG A 51 8.18 6.54 4.88
CA ARG A 51 8.97 7.27 5.88
C ARG A 51 8.49 6.96 7.30
N GLN A 52 9.29 7.39 8.29
CA GLN A 52 9.01 7.19 9.72
C GLN A 52 8.89 5.69 10.08
N VAL A 53 9.85 4.89 9.62
CA VAL A 53 9.80 3.41 9.75
C VAL A 53 9.66 2.93 11.20
N ASP A 54 10.25 3.64 12.16
CA ASP A 54 10.10 3.36 13.60
C ASP A 54 8.65 3.52 14.08
N ASP A 55 7.90 4.48 13.53
CA ASP A 55 6.47 4.62 13.84
C ASP A 55 5.64 3.56 13.08
N LEU A 56 6.06 3.20 11.86
CA LEU A 56 5.32 2.25 11.02
C LEU A 56 5.37 0.82 11.59
N GLU A 57 6.49 0.41 12.20
CA GLU A 57 6.63 -0.94 12.80
C GLU A 57 5.76 -1.16 14.03
N GLU A 58 5.29 -0.08 14.68
CA GLU A 58 4.41 -0.16 15.85
C GLU A 58 2.91 -0.32 15.48
N LEU A 59 2.56 -0.19 14.21
CA LEU A 59 1.17 -0.23 13.74
C LEU A 59 0.74 -1.65 13.38
N ASP A 60 -0.50 -2.01 13.74
CA ASP A 60 -1.12 -3.30 13.43
C ASP A 60 -1.68 -3.29 11.99
N ILE A 61 -0.78 -3.14 11.01
CA ILE A 61 -1.10 -3.16 9.58
C ILE A 61 0.10 -3.67 8.78
N GLY A 62 -0.12 -4.49 7.75
CA GLY A 62 0.95 -4.93 6.86
C GLY A 62 1.44 -3.80 5.93
N ILE A 63 2.75 -3.56 5.84
CA ILE A 63 3.32 -2.57 4.90
C ILE A 63 4.49 -3.18 4.13
N GLN A 64 4.37 -3.22 2.81
CA GLN A 64 5.45 -3.60 1.88
C GLN A 64 5.84 -2.37 1.06
N ALA A 65 7.13 -2.04 1.01
CA ALA A 65 7.64 -0.89 0.27
C ALA A 65 9.07 -1.12 -0.24
N ILE A 66 9.51 -0.31 -1.22
CA ILE A 66 10.85 -0.46 -1.81
C ILE A 66 11.95 0.04 -0.89
N ALA A 67 11.73 1.20 -0.24
CA ALA A 67 12.74 1.87 0.57
C ALA A 67 12.13 2.89 1.53
N ALA A 68 12.95 3.40 2.44
CA ALA A 68 12.63 4.56 3.27
C ALA A 68 13.31 5.84 2.74
N ILE A 69 12.63 6.99 2.84
CA ILE A 69 13.19 8.31 2.54
C ILE A 69 12.52 9.38 3.42
N PRO A 70 13.23 10.35 4.02
CA PRO A 70 12.60 11.30 4.94
C PRO A 70 11.68 12.33 4.25
N VAL A 71 11.88 12.56 2.94
CA VAL A 71 11.14 13.57 2.18
C VAL A 71 9.75 13.06 1.83
N GLY A 72 8.69 13.73 2.28
CA GLY A 72 7.31 13.38 1.93
C GLY A 72 6.93 13.74 0.48
N ALA A 73 5.98 12.99 -0.08
CA ALA A 73 5.32 13.33 -1.34
C ALA A 73 4.40 14.55 -1.20
N ALA A 74 4.03 15.16 -2.33
CA ALA A 74 3.08 16.27 -2.34
C ALA A 74 1.64 15.75 -2.23
N GLY A 75 0.75 16.51 -1.58
CA GLY A 75 -0.64 16.16 -1.33
C GLY A 75 -1.64 16.68 -2.37
N GLU A 76 -1.22 16.97 -3.60
CA GLU A 76 -2.09 17.59 -4.63
C GLU A 76 -3.20 16.66 -5.16
N GLY A 77 -3.18 15.37 -4.78
CA GLY A 77 -4.22 14.42 -5.16
C GLY A 77 -4.16 13.94 -6.61
N ILE A 78 -3.05 14.20 -7.32
CA ILE A 78 -2.84 13.73 -8.69
C ILE A 78 -2.60 12.21 -8.70
N GLY A 79 -3.38 11.49 -9.50
CA GLY A 79 -3.27 10.06 -9.70
C GLY A 79 -4.56 9.48 -10.28
N GLU A 80 -4.56 8.18 -10.51
CA GLU A 80 -5.73 7.41 -10.94
C GLU A 80 -5.98 6.29 -9.90
N SER A 81 -7.25 5.97 -9.66
CA SER A 81 -7.68 4.87 -8.79
C SER A 81 -8.38 3.78 -9.60
N ASP A 82 -8.33 2.54 -9.13
CA ASP A 82 -8.97 1.37 -9.76
C ASP A 82 -8.55 1.11 -11.21
N VAL A 83 -7.33 1.54 -11.57
CA VAL A 83 -6.72 1.26 -12.87
C VAL A 83 -5.78 0.07 -12.78
N ARG A 84 -5.59 -0.60 -13.93
CA ARG A 84 -4.58 -1.64 -14.09
C ARG A 84 -3.19 -1.04 -13.86
N VAL A 85 -2.39 -1.67 -13.00
CA VAL A 85 -0.98 -1.28 -12.76
C VAL A 85 -0.03 -2.47 -12.97
N ASN A 86 1.25 -2.17 -13.22
CA ASN A 86 2.26 -3.20 -13.49
C ASN A 86 3.61 -2.83 -12.88
N PHE A 87 4.06 -3.66 -11.94
CA PHE A 87 5.41 -3.58 -11.37
C PHE A 87 5.85 -4.95 -10.85
N GLY A 88 7.15 -5.12 -10.63
CA GLY A 88 7.69 -6.42 -10.18
C GLY A 88 7.45 -7.57 -11.17
N GLY A 89 7.15 -7.28 -12.44
CA GLY A 89 6.79 -8.28 -13.45
C GLY A 89 5.36 -8.81 -13.34
N VAL A 90 4.54 -8.28 -12.43
CA VAL A 90 3.14 -8.70 -12.20
C VAL A 90 2.20 -7.58 -12.63
N THR A 91 1.09 -7.94 -13.27
CA THR A 91 -0.02 -7.01 -13.55
C THR A 91 -1.07 -7.19 -12.47
N PHE A 92 -1.56 -6.08 -11.92
CA PHE A 92 -2.61 -6.07 -10.90
C PHE A 92 -3.89 -5.44 -11.46
N PHE A 93 -5.02 -6.03 -11.15
CA PHE A 93 -6.36 -5.51 -11.43
C PHE A 93 -7.10 -5.23 -10.11
N SER A 94 -7.98 -4.23 -10.11
CA SER A 94 -8.88 -4.01 -8.98
C SER A 94 -9.80 -5.22 -8.82
N GLY A 95 -9.87 -5.78 -7.62
CA GLY A 95 -10.60 -7.01 -7.32
C GLY A 95 -9.73 -8.26 -7.18
N ASP A 96 -8.47 -8.22 -7.59
CA ASP A 96 -7.53 -9.32 -7.35
C ASP A 96 -7.24 -9.50 -5.86
N HIS A 97 -6.85 -10.72 -5.48
CA HIS A 97 -6.52 -11.11 -4.12
C HIS A 97 -5.00 -11.14 -3.94
N LEU A 98 -4.50 -10.31 -3.03
CA LEU A 98 -3.08 -10.19 -2.72
C LEU A 98 -2.79 -10.78 -1.34
N TYR A 99 -1.76 -11.61 -1.28
CA TYR A 99 -1.26 -12.21 -0.05
C TYR A 99 0.21 -11.85 0.13
N ALA A 100 0.60 -11.43 1.31
CA ALA A 100 1.96 -11.01 1.61
C ALA A 100 2.42 -11.52 2.98
N ASP A 101 3.69 -11.91 3.04
CA ASP A 101 4.39 -12.25 4.28
C ASP A 101 5.83 -11.71 4.21
N ASN A 102 6.69 -12.13 5.15
CA ASN A 102 8.09 -11.75 5.15
C ASN A 102 8.92 -12.40 4.02
N THR A 103 8.37 -13.43 3.35
CA THR A 103 9.03 -14.14 2.25
C THR A 103 8.77 -13.45 0.92
N GLY A 104 7.53 -12.99 0.69
CA GLY A 104 7.17 -12.28 -0.54
C GLY A 104 5.70 -11.95 -0.67
N ILE A 105 5.33 -11.58 -1.90
CA ILE A 105 3.97 -11.17 -2.28
C ILE A 105 3.51 -12.04 -3.44
N ILE A 106 2.29 -12.56 -3.35
CA ILE A 106 1.63 -13.32 -4.41
C ILE A 106 0.26 -12.71 -4.75
N LEU A 107 -0.21 -13.02 -5.95
CA LEU A 107 -1.48 -12.53 -6.50
C LEU A 107 -2.30 -13.72 -7.00
N SER A 108 -3.61 -13.65 -6.79
CA SER A 108 -4.59 -14.57 -7.35
C SER A 108 -5.80 -13.78 -7.83
N GLU A 109 -6.43 -14.21 -8.93
CA GLU A 109 -7.68 -13.61 -9.41
C GLU A 109 -8.83 -13.93 -8.43
N ASP A 110 -8.94 -15.20 -8.06
CA ASP A 110 -9.90 -15.70 -7.07
C ASP A 110 -9.27 -15.78 -5.66
N PRO A 111 -10.06 -15.67 -4.58
CA PRO A 111 -9.56 -15.87 -3.23
C PRO A 111 -9.02 -17.30 -3.06
N LEU A 112 -7.82 -17.41 -2.48
CA LEU A 112 -7.26 -18.69 -2.06
C LEU A 112 -7.94 -19.17 -0.77
N ASP A 113 -8.17 -20.47 -0.68
CA ASP A 113 -8.65 -21.10 0.56
C ASP A 113 -7.55 -20.96 1.63
N ILE A 114 -7.83 -20.14 2.65
CA ILE A 114 -6.98 -19.99 3.82
C ILE A 114 -7.62 -20.84 4.93
N GLU A 115 -7.02 -21.99 5.24
CA GLU A 115 -7.42 -22.84 6.38
C GLU A 115 -7.13 -22.16 7.73
#